data_AF-A0A969GLM8-F1
#
_entry.id   AF-A0A969GLM8-F1
#
_cell.length_a   1.000
_cell.length_b   1.000
_cell.length_c   1.000
_cell.angle_alpha   90.00
_cell.angle_beta   90.00
_cell.angle_gamma   90.00
#
_symmetry.space_group_name_H-M   'P 1'
#
loop_
_entity.id
_entity.type
_entity.pdbx_description
1 polymer ?
#
loop_
_entity_poly.entity_id
_entity_poly.type
_entity_poly.pdbx_seq_one_letter_code
_entity_poly.pdbx_strand_id
1 'polypeptide(L)'
;MKTSTHRHYFRRHYSRPVTWISLLLLAAMLMLAACGGGAGDSASTGESATPAQEPSSNSARVAPTALVARFGAPTSVIDLTKVAERAEDGTPEPDGNPDLALGENGYGRLCAECHGAAGEGVAGEGETIIGMTLEYGAFDDLLRTGGGNGNEHIFGPTKISDDGIRALLAFVQSLSTQ
;
A
#
# COMPACT_ATOMS: atom_id res chain seq x y z
N MET A 1 -9.87 47.79 -16.68
CA MET A 1 -8.53 47.29 -17.07
C MET A 1 -8.04 46.36 -15.97
N LYS A 2 -8.07 45.03 -16.18
CA LYS A 2 -7.51 44.03 -15.28
C LYS A 2 -6.60 43.13 -16.12
N THR A 3 -5.30 43.20 -15.86
CA THR A 3 -4.28 42.44 -16.59
C THR A 3 -4.22 41.02 -16.06
N SER A 4 -4.45 40.06 -16.97
CA SER A 4 -4.35 38.63 -16.75
C SER A 4 -2.87 38.21 -16.66
N THR A 5 -2.47 37.67 -15.51
CA THR A 5 -1.13 37.09 -15.30
C THR A 5 -1.11 35.63 -15.75
N HIS A 6 -0.47 35.39 -16.88
CA HIS A 6 -0.14 34.06 -17.42
C HIS A 6 0.76 33.29 -16.44
N ARG A 7 0.32 32.11 -15.97
CA ARG A 7 1.19 31.14 -15.29
C ARG A 7 2.03 30.42 -16.35
N HIS A 8 3.35 30.59 -16.26
CA HIS A 8 4.32 29.84 -17.06
C HIS A 8 4.34 28.38 -16.59
N TYR A 9 3.90 27.48 -17.45
CA TYR A 9 4.11 26.04 -17.30
C TYR A 9 5.62 25.74 -17.38
N PHE A 10 6.22 25.35 -16.25
CA PHE A 10 7.56 24.78 -16.20
C PHE A 10 7.52 23.39 -16.83
N ARG A 11 7.89 23.31 -18.10
CA ARG A 11 8.14 22.07 -18.83
C ARG A 11 9.43 21.44 -18.25
N ARG A 12 9.32 20.56 -17.26
CA ARG A 12 10.47 19.78 -16.80
C ARG A 12 10.94 18.88 -17.95
N HIS A 13 12.13 19.18 -18.45
CA HIS A 13 12.85 18.33 -19.38
C HIS A 13 13.22 17.02 -18.66
N TYR A 14 12.45 15.96 -18.90
CA TYR A 14 12.88 14.59 -18.64
C TYR A 14 14.07 14.29 -19.56
N SER A 15 15.28 14.54 -19.07
CA SER A 15 16.52 14.08 -19.68
C SER A 15 16.56 12.56 -19.58
N ARG A 16 16.26 11.92 -20.71
CA ARG A 16 16.24 10.48 -21.01
C ARG A 16 17.23 9.64 -20.17
N PRO A 17 16.79 8.81 -19.21
CA PRO A 17 17.66 7.87 -18.48
C PRO A 17 18.17 6.71 -19.35
N VAL A 18 17.68 6.57 -20.58
CA VAL A 18 18.01 5.48 -21.50
C VAL A 18 19.50 5.42 -21.84
N THR A 19 20.20 6.56 -21.94
CA THR A 19 21.64 6.57 -22.27
C THR A 19 22.51 6.06 -21.12
N TRP A 20 22.07 6.23 -19.86
CA TRP A 20 22.81 5.77 -18.68
C TRP A 20 22.70 4.25 -18.50
N ILE A 21 21.51 3.69 -18.73
CA ILE A 21 21.28 2.24 -18.67
C ILE A 21 22.11 1.52 -19.76
N SER A 22 22.17 2.06 -20.98
CA SER A 22 23.00 1.48 -22.05
C SER A 22 24.49 1.48 -21.70
N LEU A 23 24.99 2.52 -21.04
CA LEU A 23 26.40 2.61 -20.60
C LEU A 23 26.72 1.61 -19.48
N LEU A 24 25.81 1.43 -18.52
CA LEU A 24 25.95 0.45 -17.45
C LEU A 24 25.95 -0.99 -17.97
N LEU A 25 25.04 -1.32 -18.89
CA LEU A 25 24.98 -2.66 -19.50
C LEU A 25 26.23 -2.98 -20.32
N LEU A 26 26.78 -2.00 -21.05
CA LEU A 26 28.01 -2.20 -21.82
C LEU A 26 29.22 -2.46 -20.89
N ALA A 27 29.31 -1.72 -19.78
CA ALA A 27 30.37 -1.90 -18.78
C ALA A 27 30.27 -3.27 -18.07
N ALA A 28 29.05 -3.72 -17.73
CA ALA A 28 28.82 -5.04 -17.13
C ALA A 28 29.22 -6.18 -18.08
N MET A 29 28.91 -6.06 -19.38
CA MET A 29 29.30 -7.07 -20.37
C MET A 29 30.83 -7.19 -20.52
N LEU A 30 31.55 -6.07 -20.44
CA LEU A 30 33.02 -6.06 -20.48
C LEU A 30 33.66 -6.74 -19.25
N MET A 31 33.02 -6.68 -18.08
CA MET A 31 33.51 -7.34 -16.86
C MET A 31 33.29 -8.85 -16.86
N LEU A 32 32.22 -9.36 -17.48
CA LEU A 32 31.99 -10.81 -17.59
C LEU A 32 33.01 -11.52 -18.50
N ALA A 33 33.64 -10.80 -19.43
CA ALA A 33 34.68 -11.36 -20.30
C ALA A 33 36.04 -11.55 -19.59
N ALA A 34 36.25 -10.93 -18.42
CA ALA A 34 37.54 -10.93 -17.72
C ALA A 34 37.69 -12.03 -16.65
N CYS A 35 36.60 -12.69 -16.24
CA CYS A 35 36.63 -13.77 -15.25
C CYS A 35 35.70 -14.92 -15.68
N GLY A 36 36.11 -15.70 -16.68
CA GLY A 36 35.34 -16.83 -17.19
C GLY A 36 36.19 -18.08 -17.45
N GLY A 37 37.10 -18.41 -16.53
CA GLY A 37 37.90 -19.64 -16.57
C GLY A 37 37.72 -20.41 -15.27
N GLY A 38 36.92 -21.48 -15.29
CA GLY A 38 36.69 -22.34 -14.13
C GLY A 38 35.75 -23.48 -14.45
N ALA A 39 36.27 -24.49 -15.14
CA ALA A 39 35.61 -25.78 -15.33
C ALA A 39 35.46 -26.49 -13.97
N GLY A 40 34.28 -27.04 -13.72
CA GLY A 40 33.97 -27.79 -12.51
C GLY A 40 32.74 -28.66 -12.75
N ASP A 41 32.92 -29.71 -13.54
CA ASP A 41 32.02 -30.86 -13.60
C ASP A 41 31.85 -31.47 -12.21
N SER A 42 30.60 -31.70 -11.79
CA SER A 42 30.25 -32.81 -10.92
C SER A 42 28.77 -33.11 -11.05
N ALA A 43 28.51 -34.09 -11.90
CA ALA A 43 27.28 -34.86 -11.90
C ALA A 43 27.07 -35.53 -10.53
N SER A 44 25.85 -35.49 -10.02
CA SER A 44 25.36 -36.51 -9.11
C SER A 44 23.89 -36.79 -9.41
N THR A 45 23.71 -37.85 -10.19
CA THR A 45 22.51 -38.66 -10.25
C THR A 45 22.24 -39.27 -8.87
N GLY A 46 21.07 -39.00 -8.32
CA GLY A 46 20.59 -39.55 -7.06
C GLY A 46 19.10 -39.81 -7.14
N GLU A 47 18.73 -40.84 -7.89
CA GLU A 47 17.42 -41.47 -7.88
C GLU A 47 17.24 -42.19 -6.53
N SER A 48 16.18 -41.89 -5.79
CA SER A 48 15.66 -42.77 -4.74
C SER A 48 14.20 -42.51 -4.44
N ALA A 49 13.46 -43.60 -4.52
CA ALA A 49 12.03 -43.74 -4.34
C ALA A 49 11.61 -43.65 -2.85
N THR A 50 10.40 -43.12 -2.62
CA THR A 50 9.28 -43.66 -1.79
C THR A 50 9.59 -44.09 -0.34
N PRO A 51 8.85 -43.60 0.69
CA PRO A 51 7.44 -43.99 0.81
C PRO A 51 6.44 -42.92 1.24
N ALA A 52 5.22 -43.12 0.74
CA ALA A 52 3.99 -42.56 1.27
C ALA A 52 3.87 -42.88 2.76
N GLN A 53 3.74 -41.84 3.57
CA GLN A 53 3.40 -41.92 4.98
C GLN A 53 1.96 -41.46 5.12
N GLU A 54 1.05 -42.41 5.37
CA GLU A 54 -0.30 -42.11 5.87
C GLU A 54 -0.21 -41.50 7.28
N PRO A 55 -0.77 -40.31 7.53
CA PRO A 55 -1.10 -39.92 8.89
C PRO A 55 -2.44 -40.55 9.27
N SER A 56 -2.32 -41.50 10.21
CA SER A 56 -3.37 -42.13 11.00
C SER A 56 -4.55 -41.21 11.31
N SER A 57 -5.73 -41.62 10.83
CA SER A 57 -7.04 -41.07 11.16
C SER A 57 -7.40 -41.40 12.61
N ASN A 58 -7.01 -40.53 13.54
CA ASN A 58 -7.63 -40.47 14.87
C ASN A 58 -8.83 -39.51 14.81
N SER A 59 -9.92 -40.01 14.22
CA SER A 59 -11.22 -39.36 14.25
C SER A 59 -11.89 -39.60 15.62
N ALA A 60 -11.40 -38.90 16.64
CA ALA A 60 -12.15 -38.73 17.87
C ALA A 60 -13.33 -37.79 17.58
N ARG A 61 -14.54 -38.35 17.41
CA ARG A 61 -15.78 -37.58 17.36
C ARG A 61 -16.00 -36.92 18.73
N VAL A 62 -15.50 -35.68 18.88
CA VAL A 62 -16.04 -34.76 19.87
C VAL A 62 -17.41 -34.34 19.35
N ALA A 63 -18.47 -34.84 19.99
CA ALA A 63 -19.82 -34.39 19.71
C ALA A 63 -19.89 -32.87 19.94
N PRO A 64 -20.34 -32.07 18.97
CA PRO A 64 -20.53 -30.64 19.19
C PRO A 64 -21.67 -30.49 20.20
N THR A 65 -21.35 -29.99 21.39
CA THR A 65 -22.35 -29.44 22.29
C THR A 65 -23.01 -28.30 21.54
N ALA A 66 -24.26 -28.50 21.11
CA ALA A 66 -25.02 -27.49 20.38
C ALA A 66 -25.09 -26.21 21.23
N LEU A 67 -24.36 -25.18 20.81
CA LEU A 67 -24.49 -23.85 21.36
C LEU A 67 -25.90 -23.37 20.96
N VAL A 68 -26.81 -23.33 21.92
CA VAL A 68 -28.13 -22.71 21.74
C VAL A 68 -27.89 -21.23 21.51
N ALA A 69 -27.83 -20.83 20.24
CA ALA A 69 -27.72 -19.44 19.83
C ALA A 69 -29.01 -18.72 20.24
N ARG A 70 -28.94 -17.94 21.32
CA ARG A 70 -30.01 -17.02 21.71
C ARG A 70 -29.89 -15.74 20.87
N PHE A 71 -30.47 -15.77 19.68
CA PHE A 71 -30.71 -14.58 18.84
C PHE A 71 -31.89 -13.77 19.39
N GLY A 72 -31.74 -13.23 20.59
CA GLY A 72 -32.76 -12.44 21.28
C GLY A 72 -32.50 -10.93 21.30
N ALA A 73 -31.67 -10.40 20.39
CA ALA A 73 -31.51 -8.95 20.30
C ALA A 73 -32.65 -8.35 19.46
N PRO A 74 -33.38 -7.33 19.95
CA PRO A 74 -34.34 -6.63 19.13
C PRO A 74 -33.60 -5.96 17.98
N THR A 75 -33.96 -6.32 16.74
CA THR A 75 -33.56 -5.55 15.57
C THR A 75 -34.21 -4.19 15.69
N SER A 76 -33.48 -3.21 16.21
CA SER A 76 -33.87 -1.80 16.12
C SER A 76 -34.07 -1.52 14.64
N VAL A 77 -35.32 -1.31 14.25
CA VAL A 77 -35.67 -0.88 12.90
C VAL A 77 -34.88 0.40 12.62
N ILE A 78 -33.94 0.30 11.68
CA ILE A 78 -33.20 1.44 11.18
C ILE A 78 -34.25 2.30 10.47
N ASP A 79 -34.52 3.47 11.03
CA ASP A 79 -35.41 4.46 10.43
C ASP A 79 -34.73 5.00 9.16
N LEU A 80 -35.06 4.40 8.01
CA LEU A 80 -34.48 4.74 6.72
C LEU A 80 -34.77 6.19 6.30
N THR A 81 -35.85 6.77 6.83
CA THR A 81 -36.19 8.18 6.64
C THR A 81 -35.17 9.10 7.32
N LYS A 82 -34.66 8.72 8.51
CA LYS A 82 -33.60 9.45 9.20
C LYS A 82 -32.22 9.33 8.54
N VAL A 83 -31.99 8.24 7.79
CA VAL A 83 -30.77 8.06 6.98
C VAL A 83 -30.83 8.91 5.71
N ALA A 84 -32.00 9.03 5.09
CA ALA A 84 -32.21 9.88 3.92
C ALA A 84 -32.01 11.37 4.23
N GLU A 85 -32.46 11.84 5.40
CA GLU A 85 -32.25 13.23 5.84
C GLU A 85 -30.77 13.58 6.08
N ARG A 86 -29.92 12.59 6.35
CA ARG A 86 -28.46 12.77 6.47
C ARG A 86 -27.73 12.66 5.13
N ALA A 87 -28.39 12.16 4.08
CA ALA A 87 -27.83 12.01 2.74
C ALA A 87 -28.08 13.22 1.83
N GLU A 88 -29.01 14.09 2.20
CA GLU A 88 -29.40 15.30 1.44
C GLU A 88 -28.64 16.56 1.88
N ASP A 89 -27.95 16.52 3.03
CA ASP A 89 -26.96 17.52 3.41
C ASP A 89 -25.66 17.14 2.70
N GLY A 90 -25.39 17.85 1.60
CA GLY A 90 -24.27 17.56 0.69
C GLY A 90 -22.99 17.26 1.47
N THR A 91 -22.19 16.30 0.96
CA THR A 91 -20.90 15.90 1.53
C THR A 91 -20.26 17.09 2.21
N PRO A 92 -20.21 17.15 3.56
CA PRO A 92 -19.64 18.31 4.22
C PRO A 92 -18.24 18.44 3.63
N GLU A 93 -17.94 19.58 2.99
CA GLU A 93 -16.54 19.94 2.86
C GLU A 93 -15.98 19.82 4.28
N PRO A 94 -14.88 19.10 4.49
CA PRO A 94 -14.37 18.92 5.82
C PRO A 94 -13.85 20.28 6.27
N ASP A 95 -14.72 21.04 6.92
CA ASP A 95 -14.48 22.34 7.53
C ASP A 95 -13.63 22.21 8.81
N GLY A 96 -13.14 20.99 9.09
CA GLY A 96 -12.35 20.62 10.25
C GLY A 96 -10.92 20.24 9.88
N ASN A 97 -10.00 20.59 10.78
CA ASN A 97 -8.63 20.09 10.74
C ASN A 97 -8.66 18.54 10.69
N PRO A 98 -7.89 17.89 9.79
CA PRO A 98 -7.90 16.43 9.66
C PRO A 98 -7.56 15.74 10.99
N ASP A 99 -8.22 14.60 11.25
CA ASP A 99 -8.02 13.79 12.46
C ASP A 99 -6.69 13.03 12.37
N LEU A 100 -5.64 13.57 13.00
CA LEU A 100 -4.31 12.95 13.01
C LEU A 100 -4.29 11.58 13.70
N ALA A 101 -5.14 11.34 14.70
CA ALA A 101 -5.17 10.05 15.40
C ALA A 101 -5.76 8.95 14.50
N LEU A 102 -6.78 9.30 13.70
CA LEU A 102 -7.29 8.43 12.64
C LEU A 102 -6.20 8.14 11.60
N GLY A 103 -5.46 9.17 11.17
CA GLY A 103 -4.36 9.05 10.21
C GLY A 103 -3.24 8.14 10.70
N GLU A 104 -2.79 8.33 11.94
CA GLU A 104 -1.78 7.50 12.61
C GLU A 104 -2.22 6.02 12.71
N ASN A 105 -3.47 5.77 13.11
CA ASN A 105 -4.00 4.41 13.17
C ASN A 105 -4.04 3.74 11.79
N GLY A 106 -4.49 4.47 10.77
CA GLY A 106 -4.50 4.00 9.38
C GLY A 106 -3.09 3.69 8.89
N TYR A 107 -2.15 4.60 9.14
CA TYR A 107 -0.75 4.45 8.77
C TYR A 107 -0.11 3.20 9.39
N GLY A 108 -0.26 3.03 10.70
CA GLY A 108 0.31 1.89 11.43
C GLY A 108 -0.21 0.54 10.94
N ARG A 109 -1.44 0.50 10.40
CA ARG A 109 -2.08 -0.74 9.93
C ARG A 109 -1.82 -1.08 8.47
N LEU A 110 -1.59 -0.06 7.63
CA LEU A 110 -1.59 -0.23 6.17
C LEU A 110 -0.27 0.16 5.51
N CYS A 111 0.55 0.99 6.16
CA CYS A 111 1.69 1.63 5.50
C CYS A 111 3.01 1.33 6.23
N ALA A 112 2.98 1.29 7.57
CA ALA A 112 4.18 1.21 8.39
C ALA A 112 5.02 -0.06 8.20
N GLU A 113 4.42 -1.16 7.73
CA GLU A 113 5.14 -2.41 7.46
C GLU A 113 6.20 -2.22 6.35
N CYS A 114 5.86 -1.48 5.29
CA CYS A 114 6.77 -1.23 4.17
C CYS A 114 7.53 0.10 4.33
N HIS A 115 6.87 1.14 4.85
CA HIS A 115 7.42 2.49 4.95
C HIS A 115 8.08 2.80 6.31
N GLY A 116 8.07 1.86 7.25
CA GLY A 116 8.59 2.07 8.60
C GLY A 116 7.62 2.82 9.50
N ALA A 117 7.81 2.72 10.83
CA ALA A 117 6.87 3.31 11.79
C ALA A 117 6.87 4.85 11.76
N ALA A 118 7.97 5.47 11.35
CA ALA A 118 8.14 6.91 11.22
C ALA A 118 8.27 7.37 9.75
N GLY A 119 8.03 6.49 8.78
CA GLY A 119 8.17 6.80 7.35
C GLY A 119 9.60 6.75 6.84
N GLU A 120 10.54 6.20 7.61
CA GLU A 120 11.97 6.09 7.31
C GLU A 120 12.31 5.14 6.15
N GLY A 121 11.33 4.32 5.73
CA GLY A 121 11.50 3.28 4.73
C GLY A 121 12.10 2.00 5.32
N VAL A 122 11.79 0.87 4.68
CA VAL A 122 12.33 -0.45 5.03
C VAL A 122 13.03 -1.02 3.80
N ALA A 123 14.32 -1.35 3.94
CA ALA A 123 15.13 -1.83 2.84
C ALA A 123 14.55 -3.10 2.22
N GLY A 124 14.24 -3.05 0.92
CA GLY A 124 13.65 -4.17 0.17
C GLY A 124 12.12 -4.21 0.19
N GLU A 125 11.47 -3.40 1.03
CA GLU A 125 10.01 -3.40 1.18
C GLU A 125 9.39 -2.08 0.68
N GLY A 126 9.87 -0.93 1.16
CA GLY A 126 9.32 0.38 0.81
C GLY A 126 10.28 1.53 1.04
N GLU A 127 10.20 2.54 0.15
CA GLU A 127 11.02 3.75 0.25
C GLU A 127 10.58 4.66 1.40
N THR A 128 11.43 5.61 1.79
CA THR A 128 11.05 6.65 2.76
C THR A 128 9.98 7.58 2.18
N ILE A 129 9.04 7.98 3.03
CA ILE A 129 7.98 8.94 2.72
C ILE A 129 8.06 10.20 3.60
N ILE A 130 9.10 10.32 4.42
CA ILE A 130 9.36 11.52 5.21
C ILE A 130 9.54 12.72 4.27
N GLY A 131 8.90 13.84 4.60
CA GLY A 131 8.97 15.05 3.79
C GLY A 131 8.15 15.00 2.49
N MET A 132 7.28 14.00 2.33
CA MET A 132 6.32 13.97 1.23
C MET A 132 5.38 15.17 1.29
N THR A 133 5.23 15.88 0.18
CA THR A 133 4.43 17.13 0.07
C THR A 133 3.38 17.04 -1.04
N LEU A 134 2.68 15.90 -1.11
CA LEU A 134 1.59 15.70 -2.07
C LEU A 134 0.34 16.49 -1.65
N GLU A 135 -0.31 17.11 -2.63
CA GLU A 135 -1.67 17.64 -2.45
C GLU A 135 -2.68 16.48 -2.33
N TYR A 136 -3.81 16.74 -1.67
CA TYR A 136 -4.85 15.72 -1.44
C TYR A 136 -5.22 14.94 -2.70
N GLY A 137 -5.51 15.63 -3.82
CA GLY A 137 -5.90 14.96 -5.05
C GLY A 137 -4.83 14.03 -5.64
N ALA A 138 -3.54 14.35 -5.45
CA ALA A 138 -2.46 13.49 -5.90
C ALA A 138 -2.26 12.29 -4.98
N PHE A 139 -2.47 12.47 -3.68
CA PHE A 139 -2.40 11.38 -2.70
C PHE A 139 -3.60 10.43 -2.81
N ASP A 140 -4.81 10.97 -3.02
CA ASP A 140 -5.99 10.17 -3.34
C ASP A 140 -5.78 9.38 -4.62
N ASP A 141 -5.34 10.01 -5.72
CA ASP A 141 -5.05 9.28 -6.97
C ASP A 141 -4.02 8.17 -6.77
N LEU A 142 -2.93 8.45 -6.04
CA LEU A 142 -1.93 7.43 -5.67
C LEU A 142 -2.59 6.26 -4.94
N LEU A 143 -3.43 6.50 -3.94
CA LEU A 143 -4.07 5.44 -3.18
C LEU A 143 -5.22 4.75 -3.91
N ARG A 144 -5.83 5.37 -4.93
CA ARG A 144 -6.95 4.78 -5.68
C ARG A 144 -6.49 4.01 -6.91
N THR A 145 -5.37 4.42 -7.52
CA THR A 145 -4.89 3.86 -8.80
C THR A 145 -3.49 3.25 -8.69
N GLY A 146 -2.80 3.47 -7.57
CA GLY A 146 -1.44 3.04 -7.34
C GLY A 146 -0.40 4.03 -7.89
N GLY A 147 -0.79 5.05 -8.66
CA GLY A 147 0.11 6.12 -9.15
C GLY A 147 1.32 5.64 -9.96
N GLY A 148 1.34 4.38 -10.41
CA GLY A 148 2.50 3.72 -11.03
C GLY A 148 3.45 3.01 -10.06
N ASN A 149 3.17 3.03 -8.75
CA ASN A 149 3.98 2.43 -7.68
C ASN A 149 3.61 0.96 -7.38
N GLY A 150 2.75 0.34 -8.18
CA GLY A 150 2.30 -1.04 -7.99
C GLY A 150 0.90 -1.16 -7.37
N ASN A 151 0.40 -2.39 -7.30
CA ASN A 151 -0.96 -2.68 -6.80
C ASN A 151 -1.04 -2.61 -5.27
N GLU A 152 0.10 -2.68 -4.60
CA GLU A 152 0.25 -2.57 -3.15
C GLU A 152 -0.20 -1.21 -2.63
N HIS A 153 -0.20 -0.19 -3.51
CA HIS A 153 -0.66 1.15 -3.21
C HIS A 153 -2.14 1.37 -3.55
N ILE A 154 -2.88 0.34 -3.97
CA ILE A 154 -4.30 0.48 -4.36
C ILE A 154 -5.22 0.11 -3.20
N PHE A 155 -5.90 1.11 -2.65
CA PHE A 155 -6.89 1.02 -1.59
C PHE A 155 -8.24 1.55 -2.06
N GLY A 156 -9.21 0.64 -2.17
CA GLY A 156 -10.59 0.99 -2.52
C GLY A 156 -11.31 1.79 -1.41
N PRO A 157 -12.45 2.44 -1.74
CA PRO A 157 -13.21 3.28 -0.80
C PRO A 157 -13.77 2.52 0.40
N THR A 158 -13.88 1.19 0.29
CA THR A 158 -14.27 0.30 1.39
C THR A 158 -13.13 -0.01 2.37
N LYS A 159 -11.88 0.24 1.97
CA LYS A 159 -10.69 0.06 2.80
C LYS A 159 -10.27 1.35 3.47
N ILE A 160 -10.26 2.45 2.71
CA ILE A 160 -9.96 3.80 3.20
C ILE A 160 -11.00 4.75 2.61
N SER A 161 -11.79 5.39 3.46
CA SER A 161 -12.74 6.44 3.08
C SER A 161 -12.00 7.73 2.71
N ASP A 162 -12.69 8.68 2.07
CA ASP A 162 -12.08 9.96 1.67
C ASP A 162 -11.56 10.76 2.86
N ASP A 163 -12.33 10.80 3.96
CA ASP A 163 -11.87 11.40 5.23
C ASP A 163 -10.64 10.66 5.79
N GLY A 164 -10.59 9.34 5.64
CA GLY A 164 -9.44 8.53 6.02
C GLY A 164 -8.19 8.87 5.20
N ILE A 165 -8.34 9.15 3.90
CA ILE A 165 -7.24 9.59 3.04
C ILE A 165 -6.74 10.98 3.46
N ARG A 166 -7.64 11.91 3.80
CA ARG A 166 -7.25 13.23 4.33
C ARG A 166 -6.50 13.13 5.65
N ALA A 167 -7.00 12.31 6.57
CA ALA A 167 -6.37 12.03 7.86
C ALA A 167 -4.98 11.41 7.67
N LEU A 168 -4.86 10.42 6.77
CA LEU A 168 -3.60 9.76 6.47
C LEU A 168 -2.59 10.71 5.83
N LEU A 169 -3.01 11.53 4.86
CA LEU A 169 -2.14 12.54 4.26
C LEU A 169 -1.60 13.52 5.31
N ALA A 170 -2.49 14.03 6.16
CA ALA A 170 -2.11 14.95 7.22
C ALA A 170 -1.11 14.33 8.20
N PHE A 171 -1.32 13.06 8.57
CA PHE A 171 -0.38 12.33 9.41
C PHE A 171 0.97 12.14 8.71
N VAL A 172 1.00 11.65 7.46
CA VAL A 172 2.26 11.45 6.72
C VAL A 172 3.02 12.77 6.53
N GLN A 173 2.33 13.86 6.25
CA GLN A 173 2.96 15.19 6.17
C GLN A 173 3.47 15.70 7.52
N SER A 174 2.92 15.21 8.63
CA SER A 174 3.42 15.51 9.97
C SER A 174 4.68 14.71 10.33
N LEU A 175 5.01 13.64 9.59
CA LEU A 175 6.25 12.89 9.74
C LEU A 175 7.43 13.75 9.27
N SER A 176 8.11 14.39 10.22
CA SER A 176 9.31 15.19 9.99
C SER A 176 10.57 14.33 9.94
N THR A 177 11.57 14.77 9.16
CA THR A 177 12.96 14.32 9.26
C THR A 177 13.51 14.76 10.62
N GLN A 178 13.46 13.88 11.62
CA GLN A 178 14.22 14.06 12.86
C GLN A 178 15.70 13.74 12.63
#